data_AF-A0A6G4XFE7-F1
#
_entry.id   AF-A0A6G4XFE7-F1
#
_cell.length_a   1.000
_cell.length_b   1.000
_cell.length_c   1.000
_cell.angle_alpha   90.00
_cell.angle_beta   90.00
_cell.angle_gamma   90.00
#
_symmetry.space_group_name_H-M   'P 1'
#
loop_
_entity.id
_entity.type
_entity.pdbx_description
1 polymer ?
#
loop_
_entity_poly.entity_id
_entity_poly.type
_entity_poly.pdbx_seq_one_letter_code
_entity_poly.pdbx_strand_id
1 'polypeptide(L)'
;MSAGGAVCELRKSADGWWWAGDHRWPRRDLLRVPFPHPDDYAAADDALDRCEPRAEEYADAAAFDRAWRAWDAECEEFEDRKTAGAVIAQEHGCGFATLLAITGPLAGTMWWDGRATCDLILPLSLDHAGGARPVTFDEWLPRDSWDLLPPGWGRPV
;
A
#
# COMPACT_ATOMS: atom_id res chain seq x y z
N MET A 1 27.29 4.33 9.92
CA MET A 1 27.05 5.76 9.58
C MET A 1 26.50 5.75 8.16
N SER A 2 25.23 6.00 7.84
CA SER A 2 24.09 6.66 8.48
C SER A 2 22.92 5.67 8.60
N ALA A 3 22.01 5.84 9.56
CA ALA A 3 20.68 5.22 9.48
C ALA A 3 19.94 5.92 8.32
N GLY A 4 20.03 5.33 7.13
CA GLY A 4 19.45 5.87 5.91
C GLY A 4 17.96 5.63 5.90
N GLY A 5 17.18 6.62 6.35
CA GLY A 5 15.73 6.60 6.27
C GLY A 5 15.17 7.90 6.78
N ALA A 6 15.36 8.99 6.05
CA ALA A 6 14.64 10.21 6.35
C ALA A 6 13.16 9.92 6.12
N VAL A 7 12.36 9.99 7.18
CA VAL A 7 10.90 10.06 7.07
C VAL A 7 10.55 11.12 6.01
N CYS A 8 9.59 10.82 5.13
CA CYS A 8 9.19 11.75 4.08
C CYS A 8 8.88 13.13 4.67
N GLU A 9 9.51 14.16 4.12
CA GLU A 9 9.44 15.52 4.64
C GLU A 9 8.05 16.10 4.43
N LEU A 10 7.43 16.63 5.48
CA LEU A 10 6.18 17.38 5.35
C LEU A 10 6.48 18.81 4.84
N ARG A 11 5.93 19.16 3.67
CA ARG A 11 6.12 20.46 3.00
C ARG A 11 4.81 21.22 2.83
N LYS A 12 4.88 22.56 2.85
CA LYS A 12 3.74 23.43 2.55
C LYS A 12 3.78 23.86 1.08
N SER A 13 2.75 23.54 0.31
CA SER A 13 2.55 23.95 -1.09
C SER A 13 1.36 24.92 -1.23
N ALA A 14 1.04 25.33 -2.47
CA ALA A 14 -0.14 26.12 -2.78
C ALA A 14 -1.44 25.40 -2.37
N ASP A 15 -1.44 24.07 -2.38
CA ASP A 15 -2.59 23.23 -2.02
C ASP A 15 -2.62 22.87 -0.53
N GLY A 16 -1.73 23.45 0.29
CA GLY A 16 -1.64 23.19 1.73
C GLY A 16 -0.45 22.32 2.12
N TRP A 17 -0.52 21.66 3.28
CA TRP A 17 0.55 20.77 3.75
C TRP A 17 0.44 19.38 3.10
N TRP A 18 1.56 18.86 2.60
CA TRP A 18 1.66 17.52 2.02
C TRP A 18 3.08 16.94 2.15
N TRP A 19 3.21 15.61 2.13
CA TRP A 19 4.50 14.92 2.22
C TRP A 19 5.23 14.95 0.87
N ALA A 20 6.55 15.14 0.91
CA ALA A 20 7.43 15.07 -0.24
C ALA A 20 7.58 13.62 -0.74
N GLY A 21 7.52 13.39 -2.05
CA GLY A 21 7.58 12.05 -2.66
C GLY A 21 6.88 12.02 -4.02
N ASP A 22 6.87 10.87 -4.70
CA ASP A 22 6.04 10.70 -5.91
C ASP A 22 4.56 10.73 -5.49
N HIS A 23 3.77 11.58 -6.15
CA HIS A 23 2.46 12.02 -5.68
C HIS A 23 1.29 11.18 -6.22
N ARG A 24 1.58 10.05 -6.89
CA ARG A 24 0.51 9.21 -7.43
C ARG A 24 -0.25 8.46 -6.34
N TRP A 25 0.44 8.00 -5.29
CA TRP A 25 -0.12 7.20 -4.19
C TRP A 25 0.57 7.55 -2.86
N PRO A 26 -0.10 7.42 -1.70
CA PRO A 26 -1.55 7.33 -1.52
C PRO A 26 -2.26 8.60 -1.99
N ARG A 27 -3.51 8.43 -2.43
CA ARG A 27 -4.34 9.52 -2.93
C ARG A 27 -4.77 10.46 -1.82
N ARG A 28 -4.53 11.76 -2.01
CA ARG A 28 -4.83 12.81 -1.01
C ARG A 28 -6.32 12.88 -0.65
N ASP A 29 -7.21 12.68 -1.62
CA ASP A 29 -8.65 12.69 -1.43
C ASP A 29 -9.14 11.50 -0.57
N LEU A 30 -8.41 10.38 -0.57
CA LEU A 30 -8.71 9.20 0.23
C LEU A 30 -8.17 9.28 1.67
N LEU A 31 -7.42 10.33 2.04
CA LEU A 31 -6.84 10.43 3.39
C LEU A 31 -7.90 10.49 4.50
N ARG A 32 -9.14 10.90 4.19
CA ARG A 32 -10.26 10.94 5.15
C ARG A 32 -10.99 9.60 5.29
N VAL A 33 -10.70 8.64 4.41
CA VAL A 33 -11.25 7.29 4.48
C VAL A 33 -10.37 6.48 5.44
N PRO A 34 -10.94 5.63 6.32
CA PRO A 34 -10.15 4.77 7.19
C PRO A 34 -9.19 3.87 6.41
N PHE A 35 -7.96 3.70 6.91
CA PHE A 35 -7.03 2.70 6.40
C PHE A 35 -7.61 1.30 6.65
N PRO A 36 -7.83 0.49 5.58
CA PRO A 36 -8.45 -0.81 5.71
C PRO A 36 -7.44 -1.85 6.20
N HIS A 37 -7.90 -2.85 6.96
CA HIS A 37 -7.08 -4.01 7.24
C HIS A 37 -7.02 -4.91 5.99
N PRO A 38 -5.88 -5.56 5.65
CA PRO A 38 -5.80 -6.47 4.50
C PRO A 38 -6.89 -7.56 4.46
N ASP A 39 -7.19 -8.14 5.61
CA ASP A 39 -8.27 -9.14 5.73
C ASP A 39 -9.66 -8.60 5.34
N ASP A 40 -9.90 -7.28 5.47
CA ASP A 40 -11.20 -6.67 5.17
C ASP A 40 -11.48 -6.63 3.67
N TYR A 41 -10.44 -6.54 2.84
CA TYR A 41 -10.59 -6.45 1.37
C TYR A 41 -10.18 -7.72 0.62
N ALA A 42 -9.54 -8.69 1.27
CA ALA A 42 -9.01 -9.90 0.62
C ALA A 42 -10.07 -10.64 -0.24
N ALA A 43 -11.30 -10.80 0.26
CA ALA A 43 -12.35 -11.48 -0.49
C ALA A 43 -12.85 -10.67 -1.70
N ALA A 44 -12.79 -9.34 -1.64
CA ALA A 44 -13.15 -8.46 -2.74
C ALA A 44 -12.05 -8.43 -3.81
N ASP A 45 -10.79 -8.47 -3.37
CA ASP A 45 -9.60 -8.61 -4.22
C ASP A 45 -9.69 -9.89 -5.06
N ASP A 46 -9.87 -11.04 -4.40
CA ASP A 46 -10.09 -12.33 -5.03
C ASP A 46 -11.29 -12.34 -6.00
N ALA A 47 -12.31 -11.54 -5.71
CA ALA A 47 -13.49 -11.44 -6.57
C ALA A 47 -13.19 -10.63 -7.84
N LEU A 48 -12.43 -9.54 -7.69
CA LEU A 48 -12.02 -8.71 -8.81
C LEU A 48 -11.07 -9.47 -9.75
N ASP A 49 -10.12 -10.22 -9.20
CA ASP A 49 -9.23 -11.09 -9.96
C ASP A 49 -10.00 -12.14 -10.78
N ARG A 50 -11.02 -12.75 -10.18
CA ARG A 50 -11.88 -13.71 -10.91
C ARG A 50 -12.69 -13.08 -12.04
N CYS A 51 -12.89 -11.76 -12.00
CA CYS A 51 -13.60 -11.01 -13.03
C CYS A 51 -12.68 -10.49 -14.13
N GLU A 52 -11.38 -10.82 -14.09
CA GLU A 52 -10.42 -10.49 -15.15
C GLU A 52 -10.95 -10.95 -16.53
N PRO A 53 -11.20 -10.02 -17.47
CA PRO A 53 -11.71 -10.36 -18.79
C PRO A 53 -10.74 -11.27 -19.53
N ARG A 54 -11.25 -12.36 -20.12
CA ARG A 54 -10.46 -13.27 -20.95
C ARG A 54 -10.83 -13.15 -22.41
N ALA A 55 -9.83 -13.08 -23.28
CA ALA A 55 -10.04 -12.83 -24.71
C ALA A 55 -10.98 -13.85 -25.37
N GLU A 56 -10.99 -15.10 -24.89
CA GLU A 56 -11.82 -16.18 -25.43
C GLU A 56 -13.32 -16.04 -25.14
N GLU A 57 -13.69 -15.16 -24.20
CA GLU A 57 -15.07 -14.92 -23.77
C GLU A 57 -15.79 -13.88 -24.64
N TYR A 58 -15.07 -13.22 -25.56
CA TYR A 58 -15.59 -12.11 -26.35
C TYR A 58 -15.63 -12.45 -27.85
N ALA A 59 -16.67 -11.94 -28.52
CA ALA A 59 -16.89 -12.19 -29.94
C ALA A 59 -15.86 -11.51 -30.85
N ASP A 60 -15.27 -10.40 -30.39
CA ASP A 60 -14.24 -9.67 -31.12
C ASP A 60 -13.29 -8.92 -30.17
N ALA A 61 -12.12 -8.55 -30.69
CA ALA A 61 -11.08 -7.85 -29.93
C ALA A 61 -11.54 -6.49 -29.40
N ALA A 62 -12.41 -5.78 -30.11
CA ALA A 62 -12.89 -4.48 -29.65
C ALA A 62 -13.81 -4.61 -28.44
N ALA A 63 -14.60 -5.68 -28.34
CA ALA A 63 -15.40 -6.00 -27.18
C ALA A 63 -14.52 -6.38 -25.97
N PHE A 64 -13.51 -7.22 -26.20
CA PHE A 64 -12.50 -7.55 -25.18
C PHE A 64 -11.78 -6.30 -24.66
N ASP A 65 -11.25 -5.46 -25.54
CA ASP A 65 -10.52 -4.24 -25.16
C ASP A 65 -11.37 -3.30 -24.30
N ARG A 66 -12.68 -3.20 -24.57
CA ARG A 66 -13.59 -2.39 -23.75
C ARG A 66 -13.80 -2.99 -22.37
N ALA A 67 -13.99 -4.29 -22.28
CA ALA A 67 -14.17 -4.98 -21.00
C ALA A 67 -12.88 -4.92 -20.17
N TRP A 68 -11.73 -5.18 -20.79
CA TRP A 68 -10.43 -5.08 -20.16
C TRP A 68 -10.18 -3.70 -19.56
N ARG A 69 -10.42 -2.62 -20.32
CA ARG A 69 -10.25 -1.25 -19.83
C ARG A 69 -11.20 -0.90 -18.68
N ALA A 70 -12.41 -1.44 -18.69
CA ALA A 70 -13.36 -1.21 -17.61
C ALA A 70 -12.89 -1.90 -16.32
N TRP A 71 -12.46 -3.16 -16.43
CA TRP A 71 -11.89 -3.91 -15.32
C TRP A 71 -10.59 -3.29 -14.79
N ASP A 72 -9.67 -2.89 -15.67
CA ASP A 72 -8.42 -2.21 -15.31
C ASP A 72 -8.66 -0.92 -14.52
N ALA A 73 -9.65 -0.12 -14.93
CA ALA A 73 -10.04 1.09 -14.19
C ALA A 73 -10.67 0.77 -12.82
N GLU A 74 -11.40 -0.34 -12.69
CA GLU A 74 -11.90 -0.82 -11.39
C GLU A 74 -10.77 -1.32 -10.50
N CYS A 75 -9.78 -2.02 -11.06
CA CYS A 75 -8.56 -2.43 -10.37
C CYS A 75 -7.76 -1.24 -9.87
N GLU A 76 -7.53 -0.23 -10.70
CA GLU A 76 -6.84 1.00 -10.28
C GLU A 76 -7.55 1.62 -9.06
N GLU A 77 -8.86 1.89 -9.15
CA GLU A 77 -9.60 2.48 -8.03
C GLU A 77 -9.65 1.57 -6.78
N PHE A 78 -9.58 0.24 -6.95
CA PHE A 78 -9.49 -0.71 -5.84
C PHE A 78 -8.11 -0.64 -5.15
N GLU A 79 -7.03 -0.60 -5.93
CA GLU A 79 -5.66 -0.43 -5.43
C GLU A 79 -5.48 0.87 -4.65
N ASP A 80 -6.14 1.94 -5.08
CA ASP A 80 -6.10 3.23 -4.38
C ASP A 80 -6.69 3.10 -2.98
N ARG A 81 -7.79 2.36 -2.86
CA ARG A 81 -8.51 2.15 -1.62
C ARG A 81 -7.75 1.27 -0.64
N LYS A 82 -6.89 0.35 -1.09
CA LYS A 82 -6.00 -0.44 -0.21
C LYS A 82 -5.06 0.45 0.62
N THR A 83 -4.74 1.66 0.14
CA THR A 83 -3.89 2.64 0.85
C THR A 83 -4.62 3.88 1.35
N ALA A 84 -5.96 3.86 1.32
CA ALA A 84 -6.79 4.93 1.85
C ALA A 84 -6.40 5.27 3.29
N GLY A 85 -6.50 6.53 3.71
CA GLY A 85 -6.20 6.90 5.10
C GLY A 85 -4.73 6.74 5.53
N ALA A 86 -3.81 6.40 4.64
CA ALA A 86 -2.39 6.31 4.92
C ALA A 86 -1.56 7.36 4.16
N VAL A 87 -0.33 7.57 4.61
CA VAL A 87 0.71 8.35 3.92
C VAL A 87 1.99 7.52 3.80
N ILE A 88 2.82 7.81 2.81
CA ILE A 88 4.17 7.23 2.76
C ILE A 88 5.04 7.89 3.83
N ALA A 89 5.47 7.08 4.79
CA ALA A 89 6.46 7.47 5.78
C ALA A 89 7.88 7.35 5.23
N GLN A 90 8.16 6.36 4.37
CA GLN A 90 9.47 6.16 3.75
C GLN A 90 9.32 5.44 2.40
N GLU A 91 10.00 5.93 1.37
CA GLU A 91 10.16 5.27 0.07
C GLU A 91 11.37 4.32 0.08
N HIS A 92 11.20 3.14 -0.55
CA HIS A 92 12.27 2.14 -0.70
C HIS A 92 12.67 1.90 -2.15
N GLY A 93 12.02 2.60 -3.10
CA GLY A 93 12.23 2.40 -4.54
C GLY A 93 11.52 1.16 -5.08
N CYS A 94 11.53 0.97 -6.40
CA CYS A 94 10.85 -0.16 -7.07
C CYS A 94 9.35 -0.30 -6.74
N GLY A 95 8.69 0.77 -6.30
CA GLY A 95 7.28 0.75 -5.88
C GLY A 95 7.05 0.26 -4.45
N PHE A 96 8.12 0.01 -3.68
CA PHE A 96 8.02 -0.33 -2.26
C PHE A 96 7.98 0.91 -1.39
N ALA A 97 7.08 0.93 -0.42
CA ALA A 97 6.98 2.00 0.55
C ALA A 97 6.65 1.49 1.95
N THR A 98 7.01 2.27 2.95
CA THR A 98 6.46 2.14 4.30
C THR A 98 5.34 3.15 4.47
N LEU A 99 4.17 2.65 4.81
CA LEU A 99 2.96 3.42 5.05
C LEU A 99 2.79 3.68 6.54
N LEU A 100 2.33 4.88 6.87
CA LEU A 100 1.79 5.24 8.17
C LEU A 100 0.28 5.43 8.02
N ALA A 101 -0.50 4.63 8.74
CA ALA A 101 -1.95 4.82 8.83
C ALA A 101 -2.26 6.08 9.66
N ILE A 102 -3.05 6.98 9.10
CA ILE A 102 -3.42 8.28 9.71
C ILE A 102 -4.88 8.29 10.17
N THR A 103 -5.77 7.66 9.39
CA THR A 103 -7.21 7.71 9.63
C THR A 103 -7.78 6.32 9.90
N GLY A 104 -8.66 6.20 10.90
CA GLY A 104 -9.36 4.97 11.22
C GLY A 104 -8.80 4.20 12.43
N PRO A 105 -9.29 2.97 12.67
CA PRO A 105 -8.91 2.17 13.85
C PRO A 105 -7.44 1.78 13.92
N LEU A 106 -6.77 1.71 12.76
CA LEU A 106 -5.36 1.37 12.63
C LEU A 106 -4.44 2.60 12.68
N ALA A 107 -4.97 3.80 12.95
CA ALA A 107 -4.17 5.02 12.97
C ALA A 107 -2.97 4.93 13.94
N GLY A 108 -1.81 5.40 13.49
CA GLY A 108 -0.54 5.36 14.24
C GLY A 108 0.30 4.09 14.01
N THR A 109 -0.20 3.14 13.21
CA THR A 109 0.51 1.90 12.89
C THR A 109 1.24 1.95 11.56
N MET A 110 2.28 1.12 11.42
CA MET A 110 3.18 1.08 10.28
C MET A 110 3.00 -0.19 9.44
N TRP A 111 3.03 -0.02 8.13
CA TRP A 111 2.77 -1.08 7.16
C TRP A 111 3.78 -1.03 6.03
N TRP A 112 4.02 -2.18 5.41
CA TRP A 112 4.79 -2.33 4.20
C TRP A 112 3.87 -2.40 3.01
N ASP A 113 4.03 -1.48 2.05
CA ASP A 113 3.43 -1.58 0.74
C ASP A 113 4.34 -2.42 -0.17
N GLY A 114 3.98 -3.70 -0.32
CA GLY A 114 4.68 -4.68 -1.15
C GLY A 114 4.00 -4.91 -2.51
N ARG A 115 2.98 -4.12 -2.84
CA ARG A 115 2.06 -4.45 -3.95
C ARG A 115 2.76 -4.55 -5.29
N ALA A 116 3.82 -3.76 -5.51
CA ALA A 116 4.61 -3.81 -6.74
C ALA A 116 5.19 -5.20 -7.10
N THR A 117 5.33 -6.13 -6.16
CA THR A 117 5.88 -7.48 -6.42
C THR A 117 5.05 -8.64 -5.92
N CYS A 118 4.17 -8.41 -4.95
CA CYS A 118 3.42 -9.49 -4.31
C CYS A 118 1.93 -9.18 -4.12
N ASP A 119 1.49 -7.98 -4.54
CA ASP A 119 0.12 -7.50 -4.37
C ASP A 119 -0.37 -7.41 -2.91
N LEU A 120 0.55 -7.46 -1.93
CA LEU A 120 0.23 -7.41 -0.50
C LEU A 120 0.65 -6.10 0.18
N ILE A 121 -0.17 -5.69 1.14
CA ILE A 121 0.20 -4.76 2.21
C ILE A 121 0.38 -5.57 3.48
N LEU A 122 1.57 -5.49 4.09
CA LEU A 122 1.94 -6.30 5.24
C LEU A 122 2.08 -5.45 6.50
N PRO A 123 1.69 -5.94 7.68
CA PRO A 123 2.00 -5.26 8.93
C PRO A 123 3.51 -5.31 9.16
N LEU A 124 4.14 -4.17 9.49
CA LEU A 124 5.49 -4.19 10.03
C LEU A 124 5.39 -4.63 11.49
N SER A 125 6.04 -5.72 11.86
CA SER A 125 5.88 -6.33 13.18
C SER A 125 7.20 -6.74 13.82
N LEU A 126 7.27 -6.63 15.14
CA LEU A 126 8.33 -7.20 15.96
C LEU A 126 8.11 -8.69 16.28
N ASP A 127 6.89 -9.18 16.07
CA ASP A 127 6.49 -10.55 16.36
C ASP A 127 5.51 -11.06 15.30
N HIS A 128 6.06 -11.62 14.22
CA HIS A 128 5.27 -12.26 13.16
C HIS A 128 4.72 -13.62 13.58
N ALA A 129 5.33 -14.29 14.56
CA ALA A 129 4.85 -15.58 15.05
C ALA A 129 3.64 -15.44 15.99
N GLY A 130 3.53 -14.32 16.71
CA GLY A 130 2.46 -14.00 17.66
C GLY A 130 1.30 -13.20 17.09
N GLY A 131 1.04 -13.28 15.79
CA GLY A 131 -0.10 -12.62 15.15
C GLY A 131 0.21 -11.29 14.47
N ALA A 132 1.49 -10.95 14.29
CA ALA A 132 1.96 -9.87 13.44
C ALA A 132 1.34 -8.49 13.76
N ARG A 133 1.23 -8.14 15.06
CA ARG A 133 0.75 -6.82 15.48
C ARG A 133 1.59 -5.72 14.79
N PRO A 134 0.97 -4.79 14.03
CA PRO A 134 1.67 -3.64 13.48
C PRO A 134 2.38 -2.83 14.58
N VAL A 135 3.63 -2.47 14.33
CA VAL A 135 4.38 -1.54 15.17
C VAL A 135 3.79 -0.14 15.06
N THR A 136 3.91 0.64 16.13
CA THR A 136 3.60 2.07 16.11
C THR A 136 4.72 2.88 15.45
N PHE A 137 4.45 4.14 15.12
CA PHE A 137 5.46 5.04 14.55
C PHE A 137 6.72 5.17 15.43
N ASP A 138 6.58 5.28 16.76
CA ASP A 138 7.71 5.39 17.69
C ASP A 138 8.49 4.07 17.82
N GLU A 139 7.81 2.93 17.75
CA GLU A 139 8.44 1.62 17.67
C GLU A 139 9.21 1.44 16.35
N TRP A 140 8.71 1.99 15.24
CA TRP A 140 9.35 1.89 13.94
C TRP A 140 10.55 2.85 13.78
N LEU A 141 10.47 4.07 14.30
CA LEU A 141 11.44 5.15 14.05
C LEU A 141 12.93 4.78 14.21
N PRO A 142 13.37 3.97 15.19
CA PRO A 142 14.77 3.60 15.33
C PRO A 142 15.18 2.37 14.50
N ARG A 143 14.34 1.87 13.58
CA ARG A 143 14.50 0.59 12.89
C ARG A 143 14.45 0.75 11.37
N ASP A 144 14.96 -0.24 10.65
CA ASP A 144 14.76 -0.37 9.21
C ASP A 144 13.46 -1.19 8.97
N SER A 145 12.59 -0.72 8.07
CA SER A 145 11.36 -1.43 7.70
C SER A 145 11.62 -2.86 7.20
N TRP A 146 12.73 -3.10 6.52
CA TRP A 146 13.10 -4.42 6.01
C TRP A 146 13.31 -5.44 7.14
N ASP A 147 13.75 -4.99 8.33
CA ASP A 147 13.96 -5.85 9.50
C ASP A 147 12.64 -6.21 10.21
N LEU A 148 11.54 -5.53 9.85
CA LEU A 148 10.21 -5.70 10.44
C LEU A 148 9.25 -6.48 9.53
N LEU A 149 9.76 -6.99 8.41
CA LEU A 149 9.01 -7.85 7.49
C LEU A 149 8.93 -9.30 8.00
N PRO A 150 7.96 -10.09 7.51
CA PRO A 150 7.88 -11.51 7.85
C PRO A 150 9.17 -12.27 7.50
N PRO A 151 9.50 -13.37 8.21
CA PRO A 151 10.63 -14.20 7.86
C PRO A 151 10.62 -14.62 6.38
N GLY A 152 11.75 -14.45 5.70
CA GLY A 152 11.89 -14.76 4.26
C GLY A 152 11.63 -13.57 3.32
N TRP A 153 11.22 -12.41 3.84
CA TRP A 153 10.97 -11.17 3.07
C TRP A 153 12.06 -10.11 3.22
N GLY A 154 13.06 -10.34 4.07
CA GLY A 154 14.15 -9.39 4.32
C GLY A 154 15.02 -9.13 3.08
N ARG A 155 15.94 -8.15 3.20
CA ARG A 155 16.78 -7.69 2.07
C ARG A 155 17.38 -8.85 1.26
N PRO A 156 17.32 -8.80 -0.09
CA PRO A 156 18.19 -9.62 -0.92
C PRO A 156 19.65 -9.34 -0.54
N VAL A 157 20.40 -10.41 -0.28
CA VAL A 157 21.86 -10.35 -0.07
C VAL A 157 22.61 -9.97 -1.35
#